data_AF-A0AA36J6M4-F1
#
_entry.id   AF-A0AA36J6M4-F1
#
_cell.length_a   1.000
_cell.length_b   1.000
_cell.length_c   1.000
_cell.angle_alpha   90.00
_cell.angle_beta   90.00
_cell.angle_gamma   90.00
#
_symmetry.space_group_name_H-M   'P 1'
#
loop_
_entity.id
_entity.type
_entity.pdbx_description
1 polymer ?
#
loop_
_entity_poly.entity_id
_entity_poly.type
_entity_poly.pdbx_seq_one_letter_code
_entity_poly.pdbx_strand_id
1 'polypeptide(L)'
;MTRRAGLRSARWLLLLACVPAFVGSFHFSARTGVARRAKDDDRVNYMESPLGQFLGSIAKAMSDSPLNDAKIWFAQTQAGEYDEAAARGKLEDYIKNNKVLMFSFTKCPFCIKAKRELTDMGVPFTALDLDQMDQEGKELRAELAKKTKRTSMPNIFIAGQGIGGCNDGPGLLTLKKEGKLEPMLRDAGALA
;
A
#
# COMPACT_ATOMS: atom_id res chain seq x y z
N MET A 1 17.84 -9.96 53.82
CA MET A 1 19.12 -9.25 54.04
C MET A 1 19.59 -8.83 52.64
N THR A 2 19.71 -7.57 52.20
CA THR A 2 20.09 -6.25 52.76
C THR A 2 19.67 -5.19 51.69
N ARG A 3 18.87 -4.14 52.00
CA ARG A 3 19.25 -2.70 52.20
C ARG A 3 20.06 -2.09 51.02
N ARG A 4 19.85 -0.90 50.42
CA ARG A 4 19.33 0.49 50.72
C ARG A 4 19.17 1.20 49.33
N ALA A 5 18.21 2.08 49.02
CA ALA A 5 17.87 3.45 49.49
C ALA A 5 18.75 4.62 48.97
N GLY A 6 18.10 5.64 48.36
CA GLY A 6 18.50 7.07 48.25
C GLY A 6 19.28 7.49 46.99
N LEU A 7 19.24 8.72 46.47
CA LEU A 7 18.68 10.01 46.92
C LEU A 7 18.95 11.08 45.80
N ARG A 8 18.00 12.02 45.54
CA ARG A 8 18.14 13.52 45.37
C ARG A 8 19.19 14.09 44.37
N SER A 9 19.15 15.29 43.77
CA SER A 9 18.31 16.50 43.72
C SER A 9 19.14 17.58 42.93
N ALA A 10 18.46 18.59 42.37
CA ALA A 10 18.91 19.98 42.12
C ALA A 10 19.99 20.25 41.03
N ARG A 11 19.73 21.06 39.99
CA ARG A 11 19.43 22.53 39.91
C ARG A 11 20.72 23.39 39.98
N TRP A 12 21.09 23.98 38.83
CA TRP A 12 22.04 25.11 38.65
C TRP A 12 21.46 25.99 37.52
N LEU A 13 20.88 27.17 37.81
CA LEU A 13 21.48 28.53 37.76
C LEU A 13 22.07 28.89 36.38
N LEU A 14 21.41 29.74 35.58
CA LEU A 14 21.42 31.23 35.54
C LEU A 14 22.67 31.84 34.89
N LEU A 15 22.48 32.62 33.81
CA LEU A 15 23.30 33.72 33.25
C LEU A 15 22.61 34.11 31.90
N LEU A 16 21.92 35.23 31.64
CA LEU A 16 21.99 36.68 31.98
C LEU A 16 23.17 37.45 31.35
N ALA A 17 22.92 38.05 30.16
CA ALA A 17 23.53 39.27 29.58
C ALA A 17 22.77 39.56 28.25
N CYS A 18 22.06 40.65 27.93
CA CYS A 18 22.00 42.08 28.25
C CYS A 18 23.02 43.00 27.52
N VAL A 19 22.48 43.82 26.57
CA VAL A 19 22.84 45.20 26.14
C VAL A 19 23.96 45.35 25.06
N PRO A 20 24.00 46.40 24.17
CA PRO A 20 23.12 47.57 23.95
C PRO A 20 22.62 47.84 22.50
N ALA A 21 21.63 48.73 22.45
CA ALA A 21 21.23 49.53 21.28
C ALA A 21 22.25 50.67 20.98
N PHE A 22 22.48 50.96 19.70
CA PHE A 22 23.22 52.15 19.26
C PHE A 22 22.34 52.97 18.31
N VAL A 23 22.06 54.22 18.72
CA VAL A 23 21.29 55.23 18.00
C VAL A 23 22.29 56.16 17.30
N GLY A 24 22.07 56.47 16.03
CA GLY A 24 22.85 57.47 15.29
C GLY A 24 22.13 57.94 14.04
N SER A 25 21.59 59.16 14.09
CA SER A 25 21.07 59.90 12.95
C SER A 25 22.19 60.71 12.28
N PHE A 26 22.30 60.68 10.95
CA PHE A 26 22.98 61.71 10.16
C PHE A 26 22.26 61.94 8.82
N HIS A 27 22.28 63.19 8.39
CA HIS A 27 21.41 63.80 7.38
C HIS A 27 22.09 63.84 5.99
N PHE A 28 21.29 63.52 4.96
CA PHE A 28 21.22 64.02 3.58
C PHE A 28 22.48 64.49 2.79
N SER A 29 22.73 63.86 1.63
CA SER A 29 22.99 64.59 0.37
C SER A 29 22.82 63.67 -0.85
N ALA A 30 22.02 64.13 -1.82
CA ALA A 30 21.69 63.44 -3.06
C ALA A 30 22.87 63.31 -4.02
N ARG A 31 23.04 62.12 -4.63
CA ARG A 31 23.67 61.98 -5.94
C ARG A 31 22.99 60.88 -6.74
N THR A 32 22.57 61.27 -7.92
CA THR A 32 21.92 60.52 -8.98
C THR A 32 22.74 59.29 -9.37
N GLY A 33 22.17 58.11 -9.17
CA GLY A 33 22.66 56.85 -9.71
C GLY A 33 21.47 55.93 -9.92
N VAL A 34 21.16 55.63 -11.17
CA VAL A 34 20.09 54.72 -11.58
C VAL A 34 20.41 53.30 -11.09
N ALA A 35 19.96 52.98 -9.88
CA ALA A 35 19.89 51.60 -9.41
C ALA A 35 18.48 51.09 -9.72
N ARG A 36 18.37 50.17 -10.67
CA ARG A 36 17.14 49.42 -10.92
C ARG A 36 16.77 48.67 -9.63
N ARG A 37 15.75 49.15 -8.94
CA ARG A 37 15.08 48.45 -7.84
C ARG A 37 14.37 47.23 -8.44
N ALA A 38 14.92 46.05 -8.24
CA ALA A 38 14.16 44.82 -8.47
C ALA A 38 12.96 44.85 -7.52
N LYS A 39 11.75 44.77 -8.06
CA LYS A 39 10.54 44.57 -7.28
C LYS A 39 10.62 43.18 -6.67
N ASP A 40 10.69 43.12 -5.34
CA ASP A 40 10.14 42.00 -4.62
C ASP A 40 8.60 42.04 -4.72
N ASP A 41 8.04 40.84 -4.59
CA ASP A 41 6.64 40.46 -4.39
C ASP A 41 5.89 39.93 -5.63
N ASP A 42 5.11 38.89 -5.38
CA ASP A 42 4.33 38.02 -6.28
C ASP A 42 5.01 36.74 -6.81
N ARG A 43 5.92 36.14 -6.02
CA ARG A 43 6.15 34.68 -6.15
C ARG A 43 4.97 33.95 -5.51
N VAL A 44 3.94 33.67 -6.31
CA VAL A 44 2.89 32.71 -5.95
C VAL A 44 3.59 31.39 -5.61
N ASN A 45 3.61 31.02 -4.32
CA ASN A 45 4.16 29.75 -3.86
C ASN A 45 3.20 28.64 -4.31
N TYR A 46 3.39 28.21 -5.56
CA TYR A 46 2.50 27.28 -6.26
C TYR A 46 2.25 26.02 -5.43
N MET A 47 3.24 25.61 -4.62
CA MET A 47 3.22 24.45 -3.73
C MET A 47 2.16 24.52 -2.62
N GLU A 48 1.77 25.72 -2.16
CA GLU A 48 0.77 25.89 -1.10
C GLU A 48 -0.66 26.01 -1.63
N SER A 49 -0.84 26.17 -2.95
CA SER A 49 -2.15 26.23 -3.58
C SER A 49 -2.86 24.86 -3.60
N PRO A 50 -4.20 24.80 -3.68
CA PRO A 50 -4.92 23.52 -3.81
C PRO A 50 -4.43 22.69 -5.01
N LEU A 51 -4.06 23.35 -6.11
CA LEU A 51 -3.48 22.70 -7.28
C LEU A 51 -2.04 22.23 -7.01
N GLY A 52 -1.24 22.96 -6.23
CA GLY A 52 0.11 22.55 -5.84
C GLY A 52 0.14 21.43 -4.82
N GLN A 53 -0.81 21.39 -3.89
CA GLN A 53 -1.00 20.27 -2.97
C GLN A 53 -1.50 19.03 -3.74
N PHE A 54 -2.40 19.22 -4.70
CA PHE A 54 -2.84 18.17 -5.61
C PHE A 54 -1.67 17.64 -6.48
N LEU A 55 -0.90 18.53 -7.11
CA LEU A 55 0.29 18.17 -7.91
C LEU A 55 1.41 17.58 -7.05
N GLY A 56 1.59 18.03 -5.81
CA GLY A 56 2.55 17.49 -4.85
C GLY A 56 2.15 16.09 -4.37
N SER A 57 0.85 15.85 -4.18
CA SER A 57 0.33 14.50 -3.90
C SER A 57 0.51 13.56 -5.08
N ILE A 58 0.36 14.06 -6.33
CA ILE A 58 0.65 13.31 -7.56
C ILE A 58 2.14 13.02 -7.67
N ALA A 59 3.01 14.01 -7.42
CA ALA A 59 4.46 13.84 -7.48
C ALA A 59 4.99 12.85 -6.43
N LYS A 60 4.43 12.86 -5.21
CA LYS A 60 4.74 11.89 -4.16
C LYS A 60 4.21 10.48 -4.48
N ALA A 61 3.02 10.39 -5.10
CA ALA A 61 2.49 9.11 -5.60
C ALA A 61 3.30 8.54 -6.78
N MET A 62 4.06 9.38 -7.49
CA MET A 62 4.91 8.98 -8.60
C MET A 62 6.29 8.42 -8.17
N SER A 63 6.77 8.68 -6.95
CA SER A 63 8.11 8.24 -6.53
C SER A 63 8.19 6.77 -6.07
N ASP A 64 7.08 6.20 -5.60
CA ASP A 64 7.06 4.86 -5.01
C ASP A 64 6.30 3.91 -5.95
N SER A 65 7.02 3.08 -6.72
CA SER A 65 6.48 2.03 -7.63
C SER A 65 5.12 2.34 -8.30
N PRO A 66 5.02 3.46 -9.06
CA PRO A 66 3.77 4.13 -9.43
C PRO A 66 2.81 3.32 -10.32
N LEU A 67 3.30 2.23 -10.93
CA LEU A 67 2.46 1.39 -11.79
C LEU A 67 1.59 0.40 -11.02
N ASN A 68 2.00 -0.07 -9.84
CA ASN A 68 1.20 -1.05 -9.09
C ASN A 68 0.07 -0.37 -8.32
N ASP A 69 0.36 0.77 -7.69
CA ASP A 69 -0.64 1.54 -6.95
C ASP A 69 -1.72 2.11 -7.87
N ALA A 70 -1.33 2.57 -9.07
CA ALA A 70 -2.30 2.95 -10.11
C ALA A 70 -3.23 1.78 -10.48
N LYS A 71 -2.70 0.56 -10.64
CA LYS A 71 -3.51 -0.63 -10.94
C LYS A 71 -4.47 -1.00 -9.82
N ILE A 72 -4.03 -0.89 -8.57
CA ILE A 72 -4.88 -1.13 -7.39
C ILE A 72 -5.98 -0.07 -7.32
N TRP A 73 -5.64 1.19 -7.56
CA TRP A 73 -6.60 2.28 -7.65
C TRP A 73 -7.63 2.06 -8.76
N PHE A 74 -7.22 1.56 -9.93
CA PHE A 74 -8.17 1.20 -11.00
C PHE A 74 -9.14 0.11 -10.57
N ALA A 75 -8.68 -0.91 -9.82
CA ALA A 75 -9.57 -1.96 -9.31
C ALA A 75 -10.60 -1.40 -8.30
N GLN A 76 -10.19 -0.46 -7.43
CA GLN A 76 -11.07 0.22 -6.50
C GLN A 76 -12.09 1.12 -7.23
N THR A 77 -11.63 1.87 -8.22
CA THR A 77 -12.48 2.76 -9.02
C THR A 77 -13.55 1.97 -9.78
N GLN A 78 -13.22 0.77 -10.27
CA GLN A 78 -14.20 -0.11 -10.91
C GLN A 78 -15.28 -0.62 -9.96
N ALA A 79 -14.96 -0.79 -8.67
CA ALA A 79 -15.93 -1.20 -7.66
C ALA A 79 -16.90 -0.08 -7.28
N GLY A 80 -16.56 1.19 -7.51
CA GLY A 80 -17.41 2.32 -7.14
C GLY A 80 -17.51 2.50 -5.63
N GLU A 81 -18.63 3.03 -5.14
CA GLU A 81 -18.92 3.11 -3.70
C GLU A 81 -19.48 1.77 -3.20
N TYR A 82 -18.87 1.23 -2.14
CA TYR A 82 -19.29 -0.02 -1.51
C TYR A 82 -18.93 -0.04 -0.03
N ASP A 83 -19.53 -0.95 0.73
CA ASP A 83 -19.17 -1.21 2.12
C ASP A 83 -17.86 -2.00 2.19
N GLU A 84 -16.74 -1.29 2.35
CA GLU A 84 -15.41 -1.90 2.42
C GLU A 84 -15.28 -2.91 3.56
N ALA A 85 -15.93 -2.67 4.70
CA ALA A 85 -15.82 -3.53 5.87
C ALA A 85 -16.55 -4.86 5.63
N ALA A 86 -17.75 -4.80 5.05
CA ALA A 86 -18.50 -5.99 4.66
C ALA A 86 -17.78 -6.80 3.58
N ALA A 87 -17.29 -6.14 2.51
CA ALA A 87 -16.55 -6.80 1.44
C ALA A 87 -15.26 -7.47 1.93
N ARG A 88 -14.53 -6.81 2.84
CA ARG A 88 -13.34 -7.38 3.47
C ARG A 88 -13.69 -8.57 4.37
N GLY A 89 -14.76 -8.47 5.15
CA GLY A 89 -15.26 -9.58 5.97
C GLY A 89 -15.51 -10.83 5.12
N LYS A 90 -16.27 -10.67 4.02
CA LYS A 90 -16.51 -11.75 3.06
C LYS A 90 -15.23 -12.32 2.46
N LEU A 91 -14.29 -11.46 2.06
CA LEU A 91 -12.99 -11.88 1.52
C LEU A 91 -12.24 -12.77 2.51
N GLU A 92 -12.14 -12.35 3.77
CA GLU A 92 -11.48 -13.14 4.82
C GLU A 92 -12.22 -14.44 5.11
N ASP A 93 -13.56 -14.43 5.09
CA ASP A 93 -14.36 -15.64 5.28
C ASP A 93 -14.09 -16.67 4.18
N TYR A 94 -14.02 -16.25 2.92
CA TYR A 94 -13.63 -17.14 1.83
C TYR A 94 -12.23 -17.72 2.06
N ILE A 95 -11.25 -16.87 2.40
CA ILE A 95 -9.86 -17.29 2.60
C ILE A 95 -9.75 -18.28 3.78
N LYS A 96 -10.50 -18.06 4.86
CA LYS A 96 -10.47 -18.87 6.07
C LYS A 96 -11.20 -20.20 5.92
N ASN A 97 -12.34 -20.22 5.24
CA ASN A 97 -13.22 -21.39 5.18
C ASN A 97 -12.84 -22.39 4.08
N ASN A 98 -11.80 -22.11 3.28
CA ASN A 98 -11.36 -22.96 2.19
C ASN A 98 -9.89 -23.38 2.37
N LYS A 99 -9.63 -24.69 2.32
CA LYS A 99 -8.25 -25.22 2.38
C LYS A 99 -7.41 -24.76 1.20
N VAL A 100 -8.00 -24.77 0.00
CA VAL A 100 -7.42 -24.23 -1.23
C VAL A 100 -8.47 -23.34 -1.88
N LEU A 101 -8.15 -22.06 -2.02
CA LEU A 101 -9.02 -21.06 -2.63
C LEU A 101 -8.33 -20.40 -3.81
N MET A 102 -9.06 -20.18 -4.89
CA MET A 102 -8.59 -19.45 -6.05
C MET A 102 -9.59 -18.37 -6.44
N PHE A 103 -9.18 -17.11 -6.38
CA PHE A 103 -9.85 -16.05 -7.11
C PHE A 103 -9.42 -16.11 -8.57
N SER A 104 -10.39 -16.08 -9.47
CA SER A 104 -10.23 -16.45 -10.88
C SER A 104 -11.07 -15.55 -11.78
N PHE A 105 -10.77 -15.61 -13.08
CA PHE A 105 -11.65 -15.14 -14.15
C PHE A 105 -11.94 -16.27 -15.15
N THR A 106 -13.18 -16.36 -15.61
CA THR A 106 -13.66 -17.46 -16.48
C THR A 106 -12.81 -17.66 -17.74
N LYS A 107 -12.47 -16.56 -18.43
CA LYS A 107 -11.73 -16.56 -19.72
C LYS A 107 -10.24 -16.26 -19.56
N CYS A 108 -9.67 -16.49 -18.37
CA CYS A 108 -8.24 -16.29 -18.16
C CYS A 108 -7.44 -17.59 -18.41
N PRO A 109 -6.46 -17.60 -19.33
CA PRO A 109 -5.70 -18.81 -19.65
C PRO A 109 -4.88 -19.32 -18.45
N PHE A 110 -4.37 -18.42 -17.61
CA PHE A 110 -3.63 -18.80 -16.40
C PHE A 110 -4.52 -19.39 -15.31
N CYS A 111 -5.77 -18.92 -15.19
CA CYS A 111 -6.74 -19.49 -14.27
C CYS A 111 -7.13 -20.90 -14.71
N ILE A 112 -7.44 -21.08 -16.00
CA ILE A 112 -7.76 -22.41 -16.57
C ILE A 112 -6.61 -23.39 -16.32
N LYS A 113 -5.36 -22.95 -16.57
CA LYS A 113 -4.17 -23.77 -16.32
C LYS A 113 -4.02 -24.15 -14.84
N ALA A 114 -4.21 -23.21 -13.92
CA ALA A 114 -4.10 -23.47 -12.48
C ALA A 114 -5.22 -24.40 -11.99
N LYS A 115 -6.45 -24.22 -12.46
CA LYS A 115 -7.58 -25.13 -12.18
C LYS A 115 -7.24 -26.54 -12.66
N ARG A 116 -6.78 -26.70 -13.90
CA ARG A 116 -6.38 -28.00 -14.46
C ARG A 116 -5.29 -28.65 -13.62
N GLU A 117 -4.27 -27.90 -13.24
CA GLU A 117 -3.16 -28.41 -12.44
C GLU A 117 -3.62 -28.98 -11.09
N LEU A 118 -4.47 -28.26 -10.36
CA LEU A 118 -5.03 -28.73 -9.09
C LEU A 118 -5.92 -29.97 -9.29
N THR A 119 -6.74 -29.98 -10.35
CA THR A 119 -7.56 -31.14 -10.73
C THR A 119 -6.72 -32.36 -11.07
N ASP A 120 -5.66 -32.20 -11.88
CA ASP A 120 -4.75 -33.27 -12.28
C ASP A 120 -4.00 -33.87 -11.07
N MET A 121 -3.75 -33.05 -10.04
CA MET A 121 -3.18 -33.50 -8.75
C MET A 121 -4.20 -34.15 -7.81
N GLY A 122 -5.50 -34.16 -8.16
CA GLY A 122 -6.56 -34.69 -7.30
C GLY A 122 -6.86 -33.82 -6.07
N VAL A 123 -6.49 -32.54 -6.12
CA VAL A 123 -6.67 -31.59 -5.00
C VAL A 123 -8.06 -30.97 -5.08
N PRO A 124 -8.94 -31.14 -4.08
CA PRO A 124 -10.16 -30.35 -3.97
C PRO A 124 -9.83 -28.87 -3.72
N PHE A 125 -10.47 -27.97 -4.48
CA PHE A 125 -10.31 -26.52 -4.33
C PHE A 125 -11.63 -25.79 -4.61
N THR A 126 -11.73 -24.57 -4.07
CA THR A 126 -12.81 -23.63 -4.38
C THR A 126 -12.28 -22.57 -5.34
N ALA A 127 -12.99 -22.34 -6.45
CA ALA A 127 -12.68 -21.23 -7.36
C ALA A 127 -13.84 -20.23 -7.42
N LEU A 128 -13.53 -18.96 -7.18
CA LEU A 128 -14.47 -17.85 -7.30
C LEU A 128 -14.16 -17.09 -8.58
N ASP A 129 -15.01 -17.26 -9.59
CA ASP A 129 -14.90 -16.54 -10.86
C ASP A 129 -15.53 -15.15 -10.70
N LEU A 130 -14.70 -14.18 -10.32
CA LEU A 130 -15.12 -12.82 -9.92
C LEU A 130 -15.84 -12.06 -11.04
N ASP A 131 -15.56 -12.39 -12.30
CA ASP A 131 -16.23 -11.79 -13.46
C ASP A 131 -17.69 -12.26 -13.64
N GLN A 132 -18.13 -13.26 -12.87
CA GLN A 132 -19.50 -13.78 -12.87
C GLN A 132 -20.30 -13.39 -11.62
N MET A 133 -19.72 -12.57 -10.73
CA MET A 133 -20.31 -12.17 -9.45
C MET A 133 -20.78 -10.70 -9.44
N ASP A 134 -20.99 -10.12 -10.62
CA ASP A 134 -21.43 -8.73 -10.82
C ASP A 134 -20.70 -7.72 -9.92
N GLN A 135 -21.43 -7.02 -9.06
CA GLN A 135 -20.91 -5.99 -8.18
C GLN A 135 -20.04 -6.56 -7.07
N GLU A 136 -20.46 -7.67 -6.46
CA GLU A 136 -19.69 -8.36 -5.41
C GLU A 136 -18.32 -8.81 -5.92
N GLY A 137 -18.26 -9.27 -7.18
CA GLY A 137 -16.99 -9.63 -7.82
C GLY A 137 -15.99 -8.47 -7.90
N LYS A 138 -16.48 -7.25 -8.16
CA LYS A 138 -15.64 -6.04 -8.21
C LYS A 138 -15.18 -5.62 -6.83
N GLU A 139 -16.06 -5.68 -5.83
CA GLU A 139 -15.75 -5.38 -4.42
C GLU A 139 -14.68 -6.34 -3.87
N LEU A 140 -14.87 -7.64 -4.09
CA LEU A 140 -13.89 -8.67 -3.71
C LEU A 140 -12.55 -8.45 -4.42
N ARG A 141 -12.57 -8.10 -5.71
CA ARG A 141 -11.34 -7.79 -6.47
C ARG A 141 -10.61 -6.57 -5.89
N ALA A 142 -11.33 -5.53 -5.49
CA ALA A 142 -10.76 -4.33 -4.90
C ALA A 142 -10.12 -4.62 -3.53
N GLU A 143 -10.83 -5.31 -2.64
CA GLU A 143 -10.28 -5.69 -1.32
C GLU A 143 -9.11 -6.70 -1.46
N LEU A 144 -9.21 -7.65 -2.39
CA LEU A 144 -8.13 -8.58 -2.69
C LEU A 144 -6.87 -7.84 -3.17
N ALA A 145 -7.03 -6.85 -4.05
CA ALA A 145 -5.93 -6.01 -4.50
C ALA A 145 -5.29 -5.21 -3.36
N LYS A 146 -6.09 -4.69 -2.41
CA LYS A 146 -5.59 -4.03 -1.20
C LYS A 146 -4.76 -5.01 -0.34
N LYS A 147 -5.27 -6.23 -0.13
CA LYS A 147 -4.66 -7.27 0.73
C LYS A 147 -3.36 -7.82 0.15
N THR A 148 -3.36 -8.21 -1.12
CA THR A 148 -2.23 -8.93 -1.73
C THR A 148 -1.32 -8.05 -2.57
N LYS A 149 -1.66 -6.77 -2.72
CA LYS A 149 -0.99 -5.82 -3.63
C LYS A 149 -0.90 -6.34 -5.07
N ARG A 150 -1.87 -7.17 -5.48
CA ARG A 150 -1.92 -7.87 -6.77
C ARG A 150 -3.32 -7.78 -7.37
N THR A 151 -3.38 -7.39 -8.63
CA THR A 151 -4.63 -7.31 -9.41
C THR A 151 -4.73 -8.41 -10.47
N SER A 152 -3.65 -9.14 -10.74
CA SER A 152 -3.67 -10.28 -11.69
C SER A 152 -4.42 -11.47 -11.10
N MET A 153 -5.07 -12.22 -11.99
CA MET A 153 -5.66 -13.52 -11.69
C MET A 153 -4.84 -14.63 -12.38
N PRO A 154 -4.75 -15.83 -11.79
CA PRO A 154 -5.38 -16.22 -10.53
C PRO A 154 -4.69 -15.62 -9.30
N ASN A 155 -5.41 -15.56 -8.17
CA ASN A 155 -4.84 -15.28 -6.85
C ASN A 155 -5.23 -16.43 -5.91
N ILE A 156 -4.24 -17.19 -5.47
CA ILE A 156 -4.41 -18.51 -4.88
C ILE A 156 -3.96 -18.47 -3.42
N PHE A 157 -4.76 -19.11 -2.57
CA PHE A 157 -4.51 -19.26 -1.13
C PHE A 157 -4.53 -20.75 -0.75
N ILE A 158 -3.61 -21.16 0.11
CA ILE A 158 -3.56 -22.48 0.72
C ILE A 158 -3.51 -22.30 2.23
N ALA A 159 -4.45 -22.89 2.97
CA ALA A 159 -4.60 -22.73 4.42
C ALA A 159 -4.59 -21.25 4.87
N GLY A 160 -5.25 -20.38 4.10
CA GLY A 160 -5.29 -18.94 4.34
C GLY A 160 -4.04 -18.15 3.92
N GLN A 161 -2.95 -18.83 3.53
CA GLN A 161 -1.73 -18.19 3.05
C GLN A 161 -1.80 -17.94 1.54
N GLY A 162 -1.60 -16.69 1.12
CA GLY A 162 -1.52 -16.33 -0.30
C GLY A 162 -0.22 -16.83 -0.93
N ILE A 163 -0.33 -17.65 -1.97
CA ILE A 163 0.81 -18.18 -2.74
C ILE A 163 1.04 -17.43 -4.07
N GLY A 164 0.22 -16.42 -4.37
CA GLY A 164 0.30 -15.67 -5.61
C GLY A 164 -0.54 -16.28 -6.73
N GLY A 165 -0.02 -16.31 -7.95
CA GLY A 165 -0.79 -16.67 -9.14
C GLY A 165 -0.37 -18.01 -9.72
N CYS A 166 -0.43 -18.15 -11.04
CA CYS A 166 -0.15 -19.43 -11.70
C CYS A 166 1.36 -19.61 -11.91
N ASN A 167 1.99 -18.64 -12.57
CA ASN A 167 3.40 -18.68 -12.97
C ASN A 167 4.24 -17.59 -12.29
N ASP A 168 3.57 -16.60 -11.68
CA ASP A 168 4.13 -15.42 -11.04
C ASP A 168 4.27 -15.64 -9.52
N GLY A 169 5.42 -15.23 -8.97
CA GLY A 169 5.93 -15.73 -7.69
C GLY A 169 5.03 -15.51 -6.45
N PRO A 170 5.14 -16.38 -5.42
CA PRO A 170 5.79 -17.70 -5.44
C PRO A 170 5.09 -18.71 -6.35
N GLY A 171 3.82 -18.52 -6.72
CA GLY A 171 3.10 -19.11 -7.87
C GLY A 171 2.85 -20.63 -7.79
N LEU A 172 1.66 -21.09 -8.19
CA LEU A 172 1.30 -22.52 -8.13
C LEU A 172 2.31 -23.43 -8.86
N LEU A 173 2.62 -23.12 -10.12
CA LEU A 173 3.51 -23.95 -10.93
C LEU A 173 4.97 -23.86 -10.49
N THR A 174 5.37 -22.70 -9.99
CA THR A 174 6.71 -22.47 -9.45
C THR A 174 6.90 -23.27 -8.16
N LEU A 175 5.95 -23.22 -7.22
CA LEU A 175 5.97 -24.06 -6.02
C LEU A 175 5.92 -25.56 -6.33
N LYS A 176 5.18 -25.98 -7.37
CA LYS A 176 5.18 -27.36 -7.84
C LYS A 176 6.57 -27.77 -8.33
N LYS A 177 7.19 -26.96 -9.18
CA LYS A 177 8.54 -27.20 -9.71
C LYS A 177 9.60 -27.25 -8.60
N GLU A 178 9.44 -26.44 -7.57
CA GLU A 178 10.31 -26.41 -6.39
C GLU A 178 10.06 -27.56 -5.40
N GLY A 179 9.05 -28.41 -5.63
CA GLY A 179 8.69 -29.50 -4.72
C GLY A 179 8.05 -29.04 -3.40
N LYS A 180 7.65 -27.76 -3.30
CA LYS A 180 7.06 -27.16 -2.09
C LYS A 180 5.54 -27.23 -2.05
N LEU A 181 4.90 -27.33 -3.22
CA LEU A 181 3.44 -27.32 -3.30
C LEU A 181 2.80 -28.52 -2.61
N GLU A 182 3.33 -29.73 -2.85
CA GLU A 182 2.74 -30.95 -2.30
C GLU A 182 2.77 -30.99 -0.76
N PRO A 183 3.90 -30.69 -0.09
CA PRO A 183 3.92 -30.53 1.37
C PRO A 183 2.88 -29.54 1.89
N MET A 184 2.78 -28.35 1.27
CA MET A 184 1.80 -27.33 1.69
C MET A 184 0.35 -27.82 1.58
N LEU A 185 0.03 -28.59 0.54
CA LEU A 185 -1.31 -29.15 0.34
C LEU A 185 -1.61 -30.27 1.34
N ARG A 186 -0.62 -31.10 1.67
CA ARG A 186 -0.74 -32.15 2.70
C ARG A 186 -0.95 -31.54 4.07
N ASP A 187 -0.17 -30.52 4.43
CA ASP A 187 -0.30 -29.78 5.70
C ASP A 187 -1.66 -29.08 5.83
N ALA A 188 -2.20 -28.57 4.72
CA ALA A 188 -3.56 -28.01 4.66
C ALA A 188 -4.66 -29.08 4.72
N GLY A 189 -4.31 -30.37 4.67
CA GLY A 189 -5.25 -31.49 4.57
C GLY A 189 -6.06 -31.47 3.27
N ALA A 190 -5.50 -30.90 2.20
CA ALA A 190 -6.09 -30.83 0.87
C ALA A 190 -5.56 -31.92 -0.08
N LEU A 191 -4.53 -32.67 0.34
CA LEU A 191 -3.99 -33.79 -0.42
C LEU A 191 -3.67 -34.93 0.55
N ALA A 192 -4.08 -36.16 0.20
CA ALA A 192 -3.92 -37.37 1.01
C ALA A 192 -2.53 -37.99 0.86
#